data_AF-A0A7X9E8F9-F1
#
_entry.id   AF-A0A7X9E8F9-F1
#
_cell.length_a   1.000
_cell.length_b   1.000
_cell.length_c   1.000
_cell.angle_alpha   90.00
_cell.angle_beta   90.00
_cell.angle_gamma   90.00
#
_symmetry.space_group_name_H-M   'P 1'
#
loop_
_entity.id
_entity.type
_entity.pdbx_description
1 polymer ?
#
loop_
_entity_poly.entity_id
_entity_poly.type
_entity_poly.pdbx_seq_one_letter_code
_entity_poly.pdbx_strand_id
1 'polypeptide(L)'
;MEDYIVRAVTVGGQVRAFAASTTNTVTEAAKIHNLSPVASAALGRTLTAAAIMAKMLKSENDTLTIQIKGDGPLGGVVVVSDYQANVRGYVYN
;
A
#
# COMPACT_ATOMS: atom_id res chain seq x y z
N MET A 1 -10.88 11.42 9.92
CA MET A 1 -9.98 10.56 10.72
C MET A 1 -8.72 10.42 9.92
N GLU A 2 -7.55 10.59 10.54
CA GLU A 2 -6.27 10.48 9.84
C GLU A 2 -5.90 9.02 9.53
N ASP A 3 -5.06 8.82 8.53
CA ASP A 3 -4.54 7.50 8.18
C ASP A 3 -3.43 7.10 9.17
N TYR A 4 -3.38 5.82 9.54
CA TYR A 4 -2.40 5.32 10.52
C TYR A 4 -2.10 3.83 10.35
N ILE A 5 -0.97 3.41 10.90
CA ILE A 5 -0.52 2.02 10.94
C ILE A 5 -0.24 1.62 12.39
N VAL A 6 -0.82 0.52 12.84
CA VAL A 6 -0.52 -0.09 14.14
C VAL A 6 0.31 -1.36 13.96
N ARG A 7 1.25 -1.55 14.88
CA ARG A 7 2.09 -2.74 14.97
C ARG A 7 1.89 -3.37 16.34
N ALA A 8 1.57 -4.65 16.37
CA ALA A 8 1.40 -5.43 17.58
C ALA A 8 2.29 -6.66 17.57
N VAL A 9 2.66 -7.13 18.76
CA VAL A 9 3.42 -8.36 18.97
C VAL A 9 2.78 -9.14 20.12
N THR A 10 2.72 -10.47 20.01
CA THR A 10 2.19 -11.31 21.09
C THR A 10 3.13 -11.31 22.29
N VAL A 11 2.57 -11.61 23.47
CA VAL A 11 3.37 -11.89 24.67
C VAL A 11 4.27 -13.09 24.36
N GLY A 12 5.59 -12.92 24.55
CA GLY A 12 6.59 -13.93 24.16
C GLY A 12 7.14 -13.79 22.73
N GLY A 13 6.70 -12.82 21.94
CA GLY A 13 7.39 -12.39 20.71
C GLY A 13 7.23 -13.28 19.47
N GLN A 14 6.43 -14.35 19.55
CA GLN A 14 6.34 -15.37 18.49
C GLN A 14 5.55 -14.93 17.26
N VAL A 15 4.60 -14.00 17.41
CA VAL A 15 3.76 -13.50 16.30
C VAL A 15 3.76 -11.97 16.29
N ARG A 16 3.84 -11.40 15.10
CA ARG A 16 3.74 -9.96 14.85
C ARG A 16 2.57 -9.68 13.91
N ALA A 17 1.75 -8.69 14.26
CA ALA A 17 0.60 -8.26 13.47
C ALA A 17 0.74 -6.78 13.09
N PHE A 18 0.19 -6.45 11.93
CA PHE A 18 0.11 -5.08 11.43
C PHE A 18 -1.31 -4.83 10.93
N ALA A 19 -1.82 -3.63 11.19
CA ALA A 19 -3.06 -3.15 10.62
C ALA A 19 -2.88 -1.70 10.20
N ALA A 20 -3.54 -1.30 9.12
CA ALA A 20 -3.46 0.04 8.57
C ALA A 20 -4.85 0.52 8.15
N SER A 21 -5.14 1.78 8.46
CA SER A 21 -6.27 2.52 7.91
C SER A 21 -5.72 3.54 6.93
N THR A 22 -5.96 3.36 5.64
CA THR A 22 -5.38 4.18 4.56
C THR A 22 -6.47 4.82 3.68
N THR A 23 -7.62 5.14 4.28
CA THR A 23 -8.80 5.62 3.54
C THR A 23 -8.51 6.91 2.79
N ASN A 24 -7.84 7.87 3.42
CA ASN A 24 -7.56 9.17 2.79
C ASN A 24 -6.54 9.01 1.66
N THR A 25 -5.47 8.25 1.89
CA THR A 25 -4.42 7.96 0.91
C THR A 25 -4.99 7.30 -0.34
N VAL A 26 -5.83 6.28 -0.18
CA VAL A 26 -6.45 5.57 -1.30
C VAL A 26 -7.46 6.46 -2.03
N THR A 27 -8.25 7.24 -1.29
CA THR A 27 -9.21 8.18 -1.86
C THR A 27 -8.50 9.25 -2.70
N GLU A 28 -7.37 9.77 -2.22
CA GLU A 28 -6.59 10.77 -2.93
C GLU A 28 -5.96 10.19 -4.19
N ALA A 29 -5.36 9.00 -4.12
CA ALA A 29 -4.84 8.32 -5.31
C ALA A 29 -5.94 8.07 -6.36
N ALA A 30 -7.13 7.64 -5.93
CA ALA A 30 -8.26 7.44 -6.83
C ALA A 30 -8.73 8.73 -7.51
N LYS A 31 -8.73 9.86 -6.80
CA LYS A 31 -9.06 11.18 -7.35
C LYS A 31 -8.00 11.65 -8.35
N ILE A 32 -6.72 11.58 -7.99
CA ILE A 32 -5.60 11.99 -8.83
C ILE A 32 -5.62 11.25 -10.17
N HIS A 33 -5.93 9.94 -10.15
CA HIS A 33 -5.94 9.11 -11.34
C HIS A 33 -7.32 8.94 -11.99
N ASN A 34 -8.36 9.62 -11.48
CA ASN A 34 -9.75 9.51 -11.96
C ASN A 34 -10.22 8.05 -12.14
N LEU A 35 -9.97 7.21 -11.12
CA LEU A 35 -10.14 5.77 -11.23
C LEU A 35 -11.60 5.34 -11.18
N SER A 36 -11.92 4.27 -11.92
CA SER A 36 -13.14 3.51 -11.70
C SER A 36 -13.16 2.86 -10.30
N PRO A 37 -14.33 2.44 -9.77
CA PRO A 37 -14.39 1.79 -8.46
C PRO A 37 -13.54 0.51 -8.36
N VAL A 38 -13.45 -0.24 -9.47
CA VAL A 38 -12.67 -1.50 -9.53
C VAL A 38 -11.17 -1.20 -9.54
N ALA A 39 -10.72 -0.23 -10.33
CA ALA A 39 -9.33 0.21 -10.36
C ALA A 39 -8.91 0.81 -9.01
N SER A 40 -9.79 1.59 -8.37
CA SER A 40 -9.58 2.14 -7.03
C SER A 40 -9.37 1.04 -5.99
N ALA A 41 -10.15 -0.04 -6.05
CA ALA A 41 -9.99 -1.17 -5.14
C ALA A 41 -8.67 -1.90 -5.37
N ALA A 42 -8.26 -2.10 -6.63
CA ALA A 42 -6.99 -2.75 -6.97
C ALA A 42 -5.77 -1.93 -6.52
N LEU A 43 -5.74 -0.64 -6.86
CA LEU A 43 -4.68 0.27 -6.42
C LEU A 43 -4.70 0.41 -4.90
N GLY A 44 -5.87 0.59 -4.29
CA GLY A 44 -6.03 0.78 -2.86
C GLY A 44 -5.48 -0.38 -2.04
N ARG A 45 -5.87 -1.63 -2.38
CA ARG A 45 -5.32 -2.83 -1.73
C ARG A 45 -3.80 -2.90 -1.82
N THR A 46 -3.26 -2.51 -2.97
CA THR A 46 -1.80 -2.56 -3.21
C THR A 46 -1.07 -1.46 -2.44
N LEU A 47 -1.62 -0.25 -2.37
CA LEU A 47 -1.11 0.87 -1.56
C LEU A 47 -1.07 0.49 -0.07
N THR A 48 -2.17 -0.05 0.46
CA THR A 48 -2.23 -0.49 1.87
C THR A 48 -1.23 -1.61 2.15
N ALA A 49 -1.09 -2.58 1.25
CA ALA A 49 -0.12 -3.66 1.39
C ALA A 49 1.33 -3.12 1.42
N ALA A 50 1.66 -2.20 0.52
CA ALA A 50 2.98 -1.56 0.48
C ALA A 50 3.26 -0.75 1.76
N ALA A 51 2.27 -0.01 2.27
CA ALA A 51 2.40 0.75 3.52
C ALA A 51 2.69 -0.16 4.73
N ILE A 52 2.03 -1.32 4.80
CA ILE A 52 2.29 -2.32 5.86
C ILE A 52 3.70 -2.90 5.71
N MET A 53 4.08 -3.32 4.51
CA MET A 53 5.40 -3.92 4.25
C MET A 53 6.55 -2.91 4.45
N ALA A 54 6.33 -1.63 4.18
CA ALA A 54 7.28 -0.56 4.47
C ALA A 54 7.71 -0.55 5.95
N LYS A 55 6.78 -0.80 6.88
CA LYS A 55 7.08 -0.91 8.33
C LYS A 55 7.78 -2.21 8.73
N MET A 56 8.12 -3.06 7.75
CA MET A 56 8.93 -4.26 7.92
C MET A 56 10.34 -4.10 7.33
N LEU A 57 10.61 -3.00 6.61
CA LEU A 57 11.95 -2.69 6.09
C LEU A 57 12.95 -2.48 7.24
N LYS A 58 14.22 -2.83 6.99
CA LYS A 58 15.26 -2.86 8.03
C LYS A 58 16.11 -1.60 8.05
N SER A 59 16.29 -0.94 6.90
CA SER A 59 17.04 0.30 6.77
C SER A 59 16.11 1.45 6.36
N GLU A 60 16.41 2.65 6.84
CA GLU A 60 15.68 3.87 6.46
C GLU A 60 15.87 4.23 4.97
N ASN A 61 16.95 3.74 4.37
CA ASN A 61 17.26 3.93 2.94
C ASN A 61 16.64 2.85 2.04
N ASP A 62 15.96 1.86 2.63
CA ASP A 62 15.31 0.82 1.83
C ASP A 62 14.04 1.36 1.17
N THR A 63 13.78 0.88 -0.04
CA THR A 63 12.52 1.09 -0.75
C THR A 63 11.93 -0.24 -1.16
N LEU A 64 10.61 -0.29 -1.21
CA LEU A 64 9.84 -1.44 -1.64
C LEU A 64 9.06 -1.07 -2.90
N THR A 65 9.11 -1.93 -3.92
CA THR A 65 8.23 -1.83 -5.09
C THR A 65 7.39 -3.10 -5.19
N ILE A 66 6.07 -2.93 -5.27
CA ILE A 66 5.13 -4.00 -5.59
C ILE A 66 4.66 -3.80 -7.03
N GLN A 67 4.79 -4.85 -7.84
CA GLN A 67 4.32 -4.87 -9.21
C GLN A 67 3.39 -6.07 -9.43
N ILE A 68 2.16 -5.78 -9.83
CA ILE A 68 1.17 -6.76 -10.26
C ILE A 68 1.04 -6.61 -11.78
N LYS A 69 1.25 -7.70 -12.51
CA LYS A 69 1.06 -7.76 -13.97
C LYS A 69 -0.09 -8.71 -14.27
N GLY A 70 -1.04 -8.25 -15.07
CA GLY A 70 -2.15 -9.05 -15.54
C GLY A 70 -2.36 -8.85 -17.04
N ASP A 71 -3.03 -9.79 -17.66
CA ASP A 71 -3.51 -9.75 -19.04
C ASP A 71 -4.95 -9.17 -19.14
N GLY A 72 -5.57 -8.89 -18.00
CA GLY A 72 -6.87 -8.24 -17.93
C GLY A 72 -6.83 -6.74 -18.30
N PRO A 73 -8.00 -6.09 -18.41
CA PRO A 73 -8.12 -4.73 -18.93
C PRO A 73 -7.41 -3.65 -18.09
N LEU A 74 -7.17 -3.91 -16.79
CA LEU A 74 -6.41 -3.00 -15.94
C LEU A 74 -4.90 -3.00 -16.26
N GLY A 75 -4.40 -4.06 -16.92
CA GLY A 75 -3.00 -4.28 -17.32
C GLY A 75 -2.04 -4.55 -16.16
N GLY A 76 -2.01 -3.69 -15.16
CA GLY A 76 -1.13 -3.86 -14.01
C GLY A 76 -1.26 -2.77 -12.97
N VAL A 77 -0.59 -2.99 -11.85
CA VAL A 77 -0.51 -2.06 -10.73
C VAL A 77 0.96 -1.95 -10.32
N VAL A 78 1.45 -0.73 -10.14
CA VAL A 78 2.79 -0.47 -9.61
C VAL A 78 2.65 0.45 -8.42
N VAL A 79 3.18 0.02 -7.28
CA VAL A 79 3.23 0.80 -6.04
C VAL A 79 4.64 0.79 -5.49
N VAL A 80 5.10 1.94 -5.00
CA VAL A 80 6.39 2.11 -4.34
C VAL A 80 6.17 2.69 -2.95
N SER A 81 6.95 2.25 -1.98
CA SER A 81 7.01 2.84 -0.66
C SER A 81 8.44 2.92 -0.11
N ASP A 82 8.71 3.91 0.72
CA ASP A 82 9.92 4.02 1.53
C ASP A 82 9.70 3.45 2.95
N TYR A 83 10.74 3.40 3.77
CA TYR A 83 10.66 2.99 5.19
C TYR A 83 9.63 3.78 6.02
N GLN A 84 9.38 5.04 5.65
CA GLN A 84 8.42 5.90 6.35
C GLN A 84 6.96 5.58 6.01
N ALA A 85 6.71 4.64 5.08
CA ALA A 85 5.39 4.30 4.54
C ALA A 85 4.77 5.45 3.74
N ASN A 86 5.60 6.30 3.13
CA ASN A 86 5.14 7.20 2.09
C ASN A 86 4.88 6.34 0.85
N VAL A 87 3.60 6.19 0.47
CA VAL A 87 3.20 5.34 -0.66
C VAL A 87 2.80 6.16 -1.87
N ARG A 88 3.18 5.68 -3.05
CA ARG A 88 2.69 6.18 -4.33
C ARG A 88 2.54 5.04 -5.32
N GLY A 89 1.62 5.17 -6.27
CA GLY A 89 1.45 4.14 -7.30
C GLY A 89 0.39 4.52 -8.31
N TYR A 90 0.32 3.72 -9.37
CA TYR A 90 -0.62 3.89 -10.47
C TYR A 90 -1.06 2.53 -11.01
N VAL A 91 -2.13 2.55 -11.80
CA VAL A 91 -2.59 1.43 -12.62
C VAL A 91 -2.35 1.75 -14.09
N TYR A 92 -2.20 0.73 -14.95
CA TYR A 92 -1.78 0.97 -16.34
C TYR A 92 -2.85 1.64 -17.22
N ASN A 93 -4.14 1.43 -16.92
CA ASN A 93 -5.28 1.97 -17.66
C ASN A 93 -6.28 2.66 -16.73
#